data_AF-A0A5Q4DJA7-F1
#
_entry.id   AF-A0A5Q4DJA7-F1
#
_cell.length_a   1.000
_cell.length_b   1.000
_cell.length_c   1.000
_cell.angle_alpha   90.00
_cell.angle_beta   90.00
_cell.angle_gamma   90.00
#
_symmetry.space_group_name_H-M   'P 1'
#
loop_
_entity.id
_entity.type
_entity.pdbx_description
1 polymer ?
#
loop_
_entity_poly.entity_id
_entity_poly.type
_entity_poly.pdbx_seq_one_letter_code
_entity_poly.pdbx_strand_id
1 'polypeptide(L)'
;MSTQPPEQNVSPAVKIGLELGPVFLFFVGYISLRGQSFTINGTEYDAFILLTAAFIPVMALATFALWKLSGRLSRLQLVTLVMVVVFGGLTVWLNDERFFKMKPTAVYSIFAALLFIGLARGQSWLELVMEGALPLTHAGWMLLTKRMALMFLAMALANEIVWRTMSTDAWVNFRTFGLPLALFVFLLAQNRLFQTYSSAPKE
;
A
#
# COMPACT_ATOMS: atom_id res chain seq x y z
N MET A 1 -32.77 -8.00 -1.71
CA MET A 1 -32.21 -7.76 -3.06
C MET A 1 -31.54 -6.39 -3.03
N SER A 2 -30.25 -6.30 -2.72
CA SER A 2 -29.51 -5.03 -2.75
C SER A 2 -29.25 -4.67 -4.22
N THR A 3 -30.03 -3.72 -4.74
CA THR A 3 -29.88 -3.15 -6.07
C THR A 3 -28.53 -2.44 -6.15
N GLN A 4 -27.51 -3.20 -6.58
CA GLN A 4 -26.22 -2.65 -6.95
C GLN A 4 -26.45 -1.73 -8.18
N PRO A 5 -26.03 -0.45 -8.13
CA PRO A 5 -26.21 0.44 -9.28
C PRO A 5 -25.43 -0.11 -10.49
N PRO A 6 -25.92 0.14 -11.71
CA PRO A 6 -25.30 -0.34 -12.94
C PRO A 6 -23.88 0.21 -13.03
N GLU A 7 -22.89 -0.67 -13.26
CA GLU A 7 -21.51 -0.24 -13.51
C GLU A 7 -21.49 0.67 -14.74
N GLN A 8 -21.11 1.93 -14.55
CA GLN A 8 -20.88 2.83 -15.67
C GLN A 8 -19.65 2.30 -16.43
N ASN A 9 -19.83 2.03 -17.72
CA ASN A 9 -18.79 1.54 -18.62
C ASN A 9 -17.73 2.63 -18.87
N VAL A 10 -16.88 2.88 -17.87
CA VAL A 10 -15.69 3.72 -18.04
C VAL A 10 -14.73 2.98 -18.94
N SER A 11 -14.20 3.67 -19.95
CA SER A 11 -13.23 3.03 -20.85
C SER A 11 -11.98 2.59 -20.05
N PRO A 12 -11.41 1.41 -20.36
CA PRO A 12 -10.22 0.91 -19.67
C PRO A 12 -9.06 1.92 -19.69
N ALA A 13 -8.92 2.67 -20.79
CA ALA A 13 -7.90 3.71 -20.93
C ALA A 13 -8.09 4.86 -19.93
N VAL A 14 -9.32 5.31 -19.70
CA VAL A 14 -9.61 6.36 -18.70
C VAL A 14 -9.32 5.87 -17.29
N LYS A 15 -9.68 4.61 -16.98
CA LYS A 15 -9.38 4.00 -15.68
C LYS A 15 -7.88 3.92 -15.43
N ILE A 16 -7.11 3.39 -16.39
CA ILE A 16 -5.65 3.32 -16.31
C ILE A 16 -5.05 4.74 -16.19
N GLY A 17 -5.55 5.70 -16.97
CA GLY A 17 -5.10 7.09 -16.92
C GLY A 17 -5.32 7.74 -15.55
N LEU A 18 -6.45 7.48 -14.90
CA LEU A 18 -6.74 8.02 -13.56
C LEU A 18 -5.97 7.31 -12.45
N GLU A 19 -5.70 6.01 -12.59
CA GLU A 19 -4.93 5.23 -11.60
C GLU A 19 -3.42 5.51 -11.69
N LEU A 20 -2.85 5.54 -12.90
CA LEU A 20 -1.42 5.71 -13.11
C LEU A 20 -1.00 7.15 -13.37
N GLY A 21 -1.89 8.00 -13.86
CA GLY A 21 -1.60 9.39 -14.22
C GLY A 21 -0.95 10.20 -13.10
N PRO A 22 -1.50 10.22 -11.87
CA PRO A 22 -0.87 10.92 -10.74
C PRO A 22 0.54 10.42 -10.45
N VAL A 23 0.75 9.09 -10.49
CA VAL A 23 2.05 8.47 -10.22
C VAL A 23 3.06 8.84 -11.31
N PHE A 24 2.62 8.79 -12.57
CA PHE A 24 3.41 9.17 -13.72
C PHE A 24 3.81 10.65 -13.65
N LEU A 25 2.87 11.55 -13.37
CA LEU A 25 3.14 12.99 -13.21
C LEU A 25 4.13 13.27 -12.07
N PHE A 26 3.97 12.59 -10.93
CA PHE A 26 4.93 12.68 -9.84
C PHE A 26 6.34 12.25 -10.28
N PHE A 27 6.44 11.12 -10.99
CA PHE A 27 7.73 10.58 -11.42
C PHE A 27 8.43 11.49 -12.44
N VAL A 28 7.69 12.01 -13.42
CA VAL A 28 8.18 12.99 -14.39
C VAL A 28 8.66 14.24 -13.66
N GLY A 29 7.84 14.80 -12.77
CA GLY A 29 8.22 15.97 -11.97
C GLY A 29 9.47 15.71 -11.13
N TYR A 30 9.58 14.54 -10.49
CA TYR A 30 10.74 14.18 -9.67
C TYR A 30 12.02 14.07 -10.49
N ILE A 31 11.97 13.45 -11.67
CA ILE A 31 13.14 13.37 -12.54
C ILE A 31 13.57 14.77 -13.02
N SER A 32 12.62 15.64 -13.34
CA SER A 32 12.92 16.99 -13.83
C SER A 32 13.44 17.94 -12.74
N LEU A 33 13.00 17.79 -11.49
CA LEU A 33 13.27 18.74 -10.41
C LEU A 33 14.21 18.19 -9.33
N ARG A 34 14.58 16.90 -9.36
CA ARG A 34 15.49 16.32 -8.36
C ARG A 34 16.79 17.10 -8.27
N GLY A 35 17.24 17.37 -7.04
CA GLY A 35 18.43 18.17 -6.79
C GLY A 35 18.21 19.68 -6.79
N GLN A 36 16.98 20.14 -7.04
CA GLN A 36 16.59 21.53 -6.82
C GLN A 36 15.88 21.67 -5.48
N SER A 37 16.18 22.75 -4.77
CA SER A 37 15.45 23.23 -3.60
C SER A 37 14.73 24.52 -3.94
N PHE A 38 13.56 24.71 -3.34
CA PHE A 38 12.70 25.86 -3.57
C PHE A 38 12.41 26.56 -2.24
N THR A 39 12.69 27.86 -2.17
CA THR A 39 12.38 28.65 -0.99
C THR A 39 10.97 29.22 -1.10
N ILE A 40 10.06 28.81 -0.20
CA ILE A 40 8.70 29.33 -0.12
C ILE A 40 8.52 29.95 1.27
N ASN A 41 8.16 31.23 1.34
CA ASN A 41 7.99 31.97 2.60
C ASN A 41 9.20 31.87 3.56
N GLY A 42 10.42 31.88 3.01
CA GLY A 42 11.66 31.77 3.79
C GLY A 42 12.01 30.36 4.27
N THR A 43 11.20 29.34 3.94
CA THR A 43 11.50 27.93 4.23
C THR A 43 11.97 27.23 2.97
N GLU A 44 13.09 26.52 3.05
CA GLU A 44 13.64 25.74 1.95
C GLU A 44 12.98 24.35 1.90
N TYR A 45 12.41 24.02 0.74
CA TYR A 45 11.77 22.75 0.48
C TYR A 45 12.49 22.01 -0.64
N ASP A 46 12.85 20.77 -0.40
CA ASP A 46 13.31 19.88 -1.46
C ASP A 46 12.19 19.61 -2.47
N ALA A 47 12.57 19.46 -3.74
CA ALA A 47 11.65 19.09 -4.81
C ALA A 47 10.79 17.86 -4.47
N PHE A 48 11.36 16.89 -3.74
CA PHE A 48 10.62 15.71 -3.29
C PHE A 48 9.40 16.03 -2.42
N ILE A 49 9.54 16.98 -1.49
CA ILE A 49 8.49 17.36 -0.56
C ILE A 49 7.40 18.13 -1.30
N LEU A 50 7.80 19.07 -2.14
CA LEU A 50 6.89 19.87 -2.94
C LEU A 50 6.07 19.00 -3.91
N LEU A 51 6.73 18.06 -4.58
CA LEU A 51 6.06 17.09 -5.46
C LEU A 51 5.15 16.15 -4.68
N THR A 52 5.54 15.71 -3.48
CA THR A 52 4.68 14.89 -2.62
C THR A 52 3.44 15.67 -2.20
N ALA A 53 3.59 16.95 -1.83
CA ALA A 53 2.49 17.83 -1.45
C ALA A 53 1.52 18.06 -2.62
N ALA A 54 2.01 18.17 -3.85
CA ALA A 54 1.18 18.27 -5.05
C ALA A 54 0.56 16.93 -5.48
N PHE A 55 1.26 15.82 -5.28
CA PHE A 55 0.81 14.48 -5.66
C PHE A 55 -0.43 14.04 -4.88
N ILE A 56 -0.48 14.32 -3.57
CA ILE A 56 -1.60 13.93 -2.70
C ILE A 56 -2.96 14.47 -3.23
N PRO A 57 -3.15 15.78 -3.45
CA PRO A 57 -4.41 16.31 -3.97
C PRO A 57 -4.69 15.83 -5.39
N VAL A 58 -3.68 15.71 -6.26
CA VAL A 58 -3.87 15.19 -7.62
C VAL A 58 -4.38 13.75 -7.59
N MET A 59 -3.81 12.90 -6.73
CA MET A 59 -4.22 11.51 -6.59
C MET A 59 -5.61 11.37 -5.95
N ALA A 60 -5.92 12.23 -4.97
CA ALA A 60 -7.26 12.32 -4.40
C ALA A 60 -8.30 12.74 -5.46
N LEU A 61 -8.00 13.76 -6.26
CA LEU A 61 -8.87 14.22 -7.35
C LEU A 61 -9.05 13.15 -8.43
N ALA A 62 -7.99 12.46 -8.82
CA ALA A 62 -8.07 11.38 -9.80
C ALA A 62 -8.91 10.20 -9.28
N THR A 63 -8.75 9.84 -7.99
CA THR A 63 -9.57 8.81 -7.35
C THR A 63 -11.04 9.25 -7.23
N PHE A 64 -11.29 10.52 -6.90
CA PHE A 64 -12.66 11.07 -6.86
C PHE A 64 -13.31 11.11 -8.25
N ALA A 65 -12.56 11.51 -9.27
CA ALA A 65 -13.02 11.48 -10.66
C ALA A 65 -13.34 10.06 -11.09
N LEU A 66 -12.48 9.09 -10.75
CA LEU A 66 -12.73 7.68 -11.03
C LEU A 66 -14.01 7.22 -10.34
N TRP A 67 -14.19 7.51 -9.06
CA TRP A 67 -15.42 7.18 -8.33
C TRP A 67 -16.67 7.74 -8.99
N LYS A 68 -16.63 9.01 -9.42
CA LYS A 68 -17.75 9.67 -10.10
C LYS A 68 -18.08 9.01 -11.44
N LEU A 69 -17.07 8.52 -12.16
CA LEU A 69 -17.19 7.92 -13.48
C LEU A 69 -17.55 6.43 -13.43
N SER A 70 -17.00 5.66 -12.50
CA SER A 70 -17.23 4.21 -12.37
C SER A 70 -18.39 3.88 -11.44
N GLY A 71 -18.77 4.81 -10.56
CA GLY A 71 -19.73 4.60 -9.47
C GLY A 71 -19.22 3.67 -8.36
N ARG A 72 -17.99 3.15 -8.47
CA ARG A 72 -17.38 2.22 -7.52
C ARG A 72 -15.88 2.44 -7.39
N LEU A 73 -15.40 2.47 -6.15
CA LEU A 73 -13.98 2.39 -5.83
C LEU A 73 -13.69 1.02 -5.23
N SER A 74 -12.60 0.40 -5.67
CA SER A 74 -12.15 -0.82 -5.01
C SER A 74 -11.65 -0.50 -3.61
N ARG A 75 -11.86 -1.42 -2.67
CA ARG A 75 -11.41 -1.22 -1.28
C ARG A 75 -9.90 -1.09 -1.19
N LEU A 76 -9.18 -1.81 -2.04
CA LEU A 76 -7.73 -1.68 -2.17
C LEU A 76 -7.33 -0.25 -2.54
N GLN A 77 -8.00 0.38 -3.51
CA GLN A 77 -7.72 1.76 -3.91
C GLN A 77 -8.00 2.74 -2.77
N LEU A 78 -9.09 2.56 -2.02
CA LEU A 78 -9.39 3.40 -0.86
C LEU A 78 -8.32 3.27 0.22
N VAL A 79 -7.90 2.05 0.54
CA VAL A 79 -6.81 1.80 1.50
C VAL A 79 -5.52 2.48 1.03
N THR A 80 -5.16 2.34 -0.25
CA THR A 80 -3.98 3.00 -0.82
C THR A 80 -4.08 4.52 -0.75
N LEU A 81 -5.24 5.11 -1.08
CA LEU A 81 -5.45 6.56 -0.96
C LEU A 81 -5.25 7.03 0.48
N VAL A 82 -5.88 6.36 1.45
CA VAL A 82 -5.73 6.69 2.87
C VAL A 82 -4.27 6.60 3.29
N MET A 83 -3.56 5.54 2.90
CA MET A 83 -2.15 5.37 3.22
C MET A 83 -1.30 6.49 2.64
N VAL A 84 -1.51 6.88 1.38
CA VAL A 84 -0.75 7.98 0.76
C VAL A 84 -1.09 9.32 1.39
N VAL A 85 -2.35 9.59 1.71
CA VAL A 85 -2.72 10.85 2.37
C VAL A 85 -2.08 10.94 3.76
N VAL A 86 -2.19 9.89 4.57
CA VAL A 86 -1.64 9.87 5.93
C VAL A 86 -0.12 9.93 5.88
N PHE A 87 0.54 9.01 5.18
CA PHE A 87 1.99 8.90 5.19
C PHE A 87 2.68 9.91 4.29
N GLY A 88 2.07 10.31 3.18
CA GLY A 88 2.55 11.40 2.32
C GLY A 88 2.39 12.74 3.02
N GLY A 89 1.22 13.01 3.63
CA GLY A 89 1.00 14.23 4.40
C GLY A 89 1.96 14.34 5.59
N LEU A 90 2.17 13.23 6.30
CA LEU A 90 3.14 13.16 7.40
C LEU A 90 4.59 13.36 6.93
N THR A 91 4.92 12.94 5.70
CA THR A 91 6.23 13.20 5.08
C THR A 91 6.42 14.70 4.83
N VAL A 92 5.39 15.37 4.31
CA VAL A 92 5.41 16.83 4.07
C VAL A 92 5.46 17.61 5.39
N TRP A 93 4.74 17.13 6.41
CA TRP A 93 4.68 17.81 7.71
C TRP A 93 5.96 17.69 8.53
N LEU A 94 6.56 16.50 8.59
CA LEU A 94 7.72 16.26 9.44
C LEU A 94 9.05 16.67 8.84
N ASN A 95 9.18 16.69 7.50
CA ASN A 95 10.40 17.11 6.78
C ASN A 95 11.72 16.58 7.43
N ASP A 96 11.75 15.28 7.80
CA ASP A 96 12.87 14.68 8.56
C ASP A 96 13.26 13.31 7.97
N GLU A 97 14.56 13.11 7.75
CA GLU A 97 15.15 11.86 7.26
C GLU A 97 14.92 10.66 8.20
N ARG A 98 14.83 10.87 9.52
CA ARG A 98 14.53 9.80 10.48
C ARG A 98 13.15 9.21 10.24
N PHE A 99 12.21 10.03 9.78
CA PHE A 99 10.88 9.57 9.41
C PHE A 99 10.95 8.57 8.25
N PHE A 100 11.94 8.69 7.37
CA PHE A 100 12.13 7.79 6.23
C PHE A 100 12.41 6.34 6.66
N LYS A 101 13.13 6.14 7.78
CA LYS A 101 13.45 4.81 8.32
C LYS A 101 12.34 4.21 9.18
N MET A 102 11.60 5.05 9.92
CA MET A 102 10.45 4.61 10.73
C MET A 102 9.19 4.32 9.90
N LYS A 103 9.03 5.00 8.76
CA LYS A 103 7.84 4.88 7.91
C LYS A 103 7.47 3.43 7.57
N PRO A 104 8.38 2.53 7.15
CA PRO A 104 8.05 1.13 6.93
C PRO A 104 7.54 0.40 8.18
N THR A 105 8.15 0.61 9.36
CA THR A 105 7.66 -0.01 10.61
C THR A 105 6.22 0.41 10.88
N ALA A 106 5.92 1.71 10.78
CA ALA A 106 4.58 2.23 11.05
C ALA A 106 3.54 1.61 10.09
N VAL A 107 3.85 1.54 8.80
CA VAL A 107 2.97 0.93 7.79
C VAL A 107 2.73 -0.55 8.11
N TYR A 108 3.78 -1.34 8.31
CA TYR A 108 3.65 -2.77 8.58
C TYR A 108 2.91 -3.04 9.89
N SER A 109 3.17 -2.26 10.94
CA SER A 109 2.46 -2.36 12.22
C SER A 109 0.97 -2.06 12.07
N ILE A 110 0.59 -1.04 11.31
CA ILE A 110 -0.83 -0.72 11.06
C ILE A 110 -1.50 -1.87 10.30
N PHE A 111 -0.88 -2.38 9.23
CA PHE A 111 -1.45 -3.52 8.50
C PHE A 111 -1.57 -4.77 9.39
N ALA A 112 -0.54 -5.11 10.15
CA ALA A 112 -0.58 -6.22 11.10
C ALA A 112 -1.74 -6.04 12.10
N ALA A 113 -1.85 -4.86 12.74
CA ALA A 113 -2.89 -4.56 13.71
C ALA A 113 -4.29 -4.66 13.10
N LEU A 114 -4.52 -4.07 11.92
CA LEU A 114 -5.80 -4.14 11.23
C LEU A 114 -6.18 -5.60 10.93
N LEU A 115 -5.25 -6.40 10.40
CA LEU A 115 -5.53 -7.80 10.10
C LEU A 115 -5.78 -8.62 11.39
N PHE A 116 -5.04 -8.37 12.47
CA PHE A 116 -5.30 -9.02 13.77
C PHE A 116 -6.67 -8.63 14.34
N ILE A 117 -7.08 -7.37 14.23
CA ILE A 117 -8.42 -6.92 14.64
C ILE A 117 -9.50 -7.61 13.81
N GLY A 118 -9.31 -7.73 12.49
CA GLY A 118 -10.20 -8.48 11.61
C GLY A 118 -10.33 -9.95 12.05
N LEU A 119 -9.20 -10.61 12.30
CA LEU A 119 -9.17 -12.00 12.78
C LEU A 119 -9.85 -12.17 14.14
N ALA A 120 -9.65 -11.24 15.08
CA ALA A 120 -10.32 -11.25 16.38
C ALA A 120 -11.84 -11.10 16.26
N ARG A 121 -12.31 -10.47 15.19
CA ARG A 121 -13.74 -10.36 14.82
C ARG A 121 -14.24 -11.54 13.98
N GLY A 122 -13.40 -12.54 13.71
CA GLY A 122 -13.74 -13.67 12.85
C GLY A 122 -13.89 -13.30 11.37
N GLN A 123 -13.30 -12.18 10.94
CA GLN A 123 -13.43 -11.65 9.58
C GLN A 123 -12.07 -11.61 8.86
N SER A 124 -12.05 -12.04 7.61
CA SER A 124 -10.89 -11.87 6.74
C SER A 124 -10.90 -10.48 6.13
N TRP A 125 -10.26 -9.51 6.79
CA TRP A 125 -10.12 -8.16 6.23
C TRP A 125 -9.23 -8.14 4.98
N LEU A 126 -8.36 -9.14 4.83
CA LEU A 126 -7.61 -9.33 3.59
C LEU A 126 -8.53 -9.71 2.43
N GLU A 127 -9.45 -10.66 2.63
CA GLU A 127 -10.48 -11.03 1.63
C GLU A 127 -11.34 -9.83 1.25
N LEU A 128 -11.72 -9.04 2.26
CA LEU A 128 -12.51 -7.84 2.08
C LEU A 128 -11.80 -6.80 1.20
N VAL A 129 -10.51 -6.53 1.47
CA VAL A 129 -9.72 -5.55 0.71
C VAL A 129 -9.39 -6.06 -0.70
N MET A 130 -9.09 -7.35 -0.84
CA MET A 130 -8.79 -7.99 -2.12
C MET A 130 -10.04 -8.33 -2.93
N GLU A 131 -11.24 -8.09 -2.40
CA GLU A 131 -12.53 -8.35 -3.06
C GLU A 131 -12.65 -9.77 -3.64
N GLY A 132 -12.08 -10.75 -2.95
CA GLY A 132 -12.12 -12.15 -3.40
C GLY A 132 -11.26 -12.44 -4.64
N ALA A 133 -10.23 -11.64 -4.93
CA ALA A 133 -9.35 -11.79 -6.10
C ALA A 133 -8.65 -13.17 -6.22
N LEU A 134 -8.64 -13.96 -5.14
CA LEU A 134 -8.13 -15.34 -5.14
C LEU A 134 -9.29 -16.32 -4.96
N PRO A 135 -9.33 -17.43 -5.72
CA PRO A 135 -10.34 -18.47 -5.56
C PRO A 135 -10.04 -19.30 -4.31
N LEU A 136 -10.32 -18.74 -3.13
CA LEU A 136 -10.13 -19.37 -1.84
C LEU A 136 -11.46 -19.53 -1.11
N THR A 137 -11.59 -20.64 -0.39
CA THR A 137 -12.64 -20.81 0.62
C THR A 137 -12.47 -19.80 1.76
N HIS A 138 -13.54 -19.51 2.49
CA HIS A 138 -13.49 -18.60 3.64
C HIS A 138 -12.47 -19.05 4.70
N ALA A 139 -12.35 -20.35 4.96
CA ALA A 139 -11.32 -20.90 5.85
C ALA A 139 -9.90 -20.63 5.33
N GLY A 140 -9.69 -20.73 4.01
CA GLY A 140 -8.44 -20.35 3.36
C GLY A 140 -8.11 -18.88 3.54
N TRP A 141 -9.10 -18.00 3.37
CA TRP A 141 -8.97 -16.56 3.59
C TRP A 141 -8.64 -16.19 5.04
N MET A 142 -9.27 -16.83 6.02
CA MET A 142 -8.95 -16.64 7.44
C MET A 142 -7.52 -17.08 7.76
N LEU A 143 -7.09 -18.23 7.25
CA LEU A 143 -5.74 -18.73 7.46
C LEU A 143 -4.70 -17.85 6.77
N LEU A 144 -4.96 -17.41 5.53
CA LEU A 144 -4.10 -16.50 4.79
C LEU A 144 -3.98 -15.16 5.52
N THR A 145 -5.09 -14.60 5.99
CA THR A 145 -5.11 -13.36 6.79
C THR A 145 -4.24 -13.49 8.04
N LYS A 146 -4.34 -14.62 8.77
CA LYS A 146 -3.50 -14.91 9.94
C LYS A 146 -2.01 -14.95 9.59
N ARG A 147 -1.66 -15.63 8.50
CA ARG A 147 -0.26 -15.73 8.06
C ARG A 147 0.29 -14.38 7.58
N MET A 148 -0.52 -13.61 6.87
CA MET A 148 -0.20 -12.25 6.45
C MET A 148 -0.03 -11.29 7.63
N ALA A 149 -0.92 -11.36 8.63
CA ALA A 149 -0.81 -10.55 9.85
C ALA A 149 0.51 -10.83 10.60
N LEU A 150 0.87 -12.11 10.75
CA LEU A 150 2.14 -12.52 11.34
C LEU A 150 3.34 -12.07 10.50
N MET A 151 3.25 -12.16 9.17
CA MET A 151 4.30 -11.69 8.26
C MET A 151 4.51 -10.18 8.38
N PHE A 152 3.45 -9.38 8.36
CA PHE A 152 3.56 -7.92 8.56
C PHE A 152 4.12 -7.58 9.93
N LEU A 153 3.72 -8.29 10.99
CA LEU A 153 4.29 -8.09 12.32
C LEU A 153 5.78 -8.43 12.34
N ALA A 154 6.19 -9.54 11.74
CA ALA A 154 7.60 -9.92 11.63
C ALA A 154 8.41 -8.90 10.82
N MET A 155 7.87 -8.37 9.72
CA MET A 155 8.51 -7.31 8.93
C MET A 155 8.63 -6.00 9.72
N ALA A 156 7.61 -5.65 10.51
CA ALA A 156 7.65 -4.47 11.37
C ALA A 156 8.77 -4.58 12.41
N LEU A 157 8.83 -5.71 13.13
CA LEU A 157 9.85 -5.98 14.13
C LEU A 157 11.25 -6.05 13.52
N ALA A 158 11.40 -6.74 12.39
CA ALA A 158 12.68 -6.87 11.70
C ALA A 158 13.18 -5.50 11.20
N ASN A 159 12.30 -4.69 10.59
CA ASN A 159 12.68 -3.32 10.21
C ASN A 159 13.09 -2.52 11.45
N GLU A 160 12.29 -2.54 12.52
CA GLU A 160 12.54 -1.80 13.76
C GLU A 160 13.91 -2.14 14.38
N ILE A 161 14.26 -3.42 14.40
CA ILE A 161 15.56 -3.89 14.90
C ILE A 161 16.67 -3.41 13.97
N VAL A 162 16.54 -3.62 12.66
CA VAL A 162 17.60 -3.29 11.69
C VAL A 162 17.89 -1.80 11.68
N TRP A 163 16.88 -0.93 11.59
CA TRP A 163 17.16 0.51 11.49
C TRP A 163 17.66 1.13 12.80
N ARG A 164 17.38 0.52 13.96
CA ARG A 164 17.88 0.97 15.26
C ARG A 164 19.28 0.45 15.61
N THR A 165 19.64 -0.73 15.14
CA THR A 165 20.88 -1.42 15.59
C THR A 165 21.96 -1.51 14.53
N MET A 166 21.60 -1.42 13.25
CA MET A 166 22.52 -1.62 12.13
C MET A 166 22.86 -0.29 11.42
N SER A 167 23.88 -0.32 10.57
CA SER A 167 24.27 0.82 9.75
C SER A 167 23.22 1.15 8.68
N THR A 168 23.26 2.38 8.13
CA THR A 168 22.38 2.78 7.03
C THR A 168 22.52 1.87 5.81
N ASP A 169 23.74 1.46 5.46
CA ASP A 169 23.98 0.57 4.31
C ASP A 169 23.37 -0.82 4.53
N ALA A 170 23.48 -1.36 5.75
CA ALA A 170 22.83 -2.61 6.11
C ALA A 170 21.29 -2.49 6.03
N TRP A 171 20.72 -1.37 6.49
CA TRP A 171 19.29 -1.09 6.35
C TRP A 171 18.84 -0.97 4.90
N VAL A 172 19.62 -0.29 4.04
CA VAL A 172 19.34 -0.18 2.60
C VAL A 172 19.34 -1.56 1.95
N ASN A 173 20.35 -2.40 2.23
CA ASN A 173 20.41 -3.77 1.72
C ASN A 173 19.26 -4.64 2.24
N PHE A 174 18.94 -4.54 3.53
CA PHE A 174 17.80 -5.24 4.11
C PHE A 174 16.47 -4.85 3.45
N ARG A 175 16.25 -3.55 3.22
CA ARG A 175 15.06 -3.06 2.54
C ARG A 175 14.99 -3.52 1.08
N THR A 176 16.13 -3.48 0.38
CA THR A 176 16.20 -3.73 -1.06
C THR A 176 16.15 -5.22 -1.40
N PHE A 177 16.78 -6.07 -0.59
CA PHE A 177 16.90 -7.51 -0.85
C PHE A 177 16.27 -8.37 0.24
N GLY A 178 16.50 -8.04 1.52
CA GLY A 178 15.99 -8.81 2.65
C GLY A 178 14.46 -8.89 2.68
N LEU A 179 13.76 -7.75 2.62
CA LEU A 179 12.31 -7.71 2.66
C LEU A 179 11.66 -8.38 1.43
N PRO A 180 12.07 -8.11 0.18
CA PRO A 180 11.52 -8.82 -0.97
C PRO A 180 11.79 -10.32 -0.94
N LEU A 181 12.99 -10.75 -0.52
CA LEU A 181 13.31 -12.17 -0.36
C LEU A 181 12.40 -12.82 0.70
N ALA A 182 12.18 -12.16 1.83
CA ALA A 182 11.29 -12.66 2.87
C ALA A 182 9.85 -12.81 2.36
N LEU A 183 9.34 -11.83 1.59
CA LEU A 183 8.03 -11.92 0.93
C LEU A 183 7.98 -13.06 -0.08
N PHE A 184 9.02 -13.24 -0.89
CA PHE A 184 9.11 -14.32 -1.86
C PHE A 184 9.07 -15.69 -1.20
N VAL A 185 9.89 -15.91 -0.16
CA VAL A 185 9.88 -17.15 0.64
C VAL A 185 8.52 -17.36 1.30
N PHE A 186 7.91 -16.30 1.82
CA PHE A 186 6.57 -16.37 2.40
C PHE A 186 5.53 -16.83 1.38
N LEU A 187 5.55 -16.29 0.16
CA LEU A 187 4.64 -16.69 -0.92
C LEU A 187 4.83 -18.17 -1.29
N LEU A 188 6.07 -18.63 -1.44
CA LEU A 188 6.36 -20.05 -1.68
C LEU A 188 5.81 -20.95 -0.57
N ALA A 189 5.91 -20.51 0.69
CA ALA A 189 5.36 -21.23 1.83
C ALA A 189 3.81 -21.27 1.83
N GLN A 190 3.14 -20.38 1.09
CA GLN A 190 1.68 -20.39 0.93
C GLN A 190 1.17 -21.36 -0.14
N ASN A 191 2.03 -21.92 -1.00
CA ASN A 191 1.60 -22.79 -2.11
C ASN A 191 0.68 -23.93 -1.66
N ARG A 192 1.00 -24.60 -0.53
CA ARG A 192 0.14 -25.65 0.03
C ARG A 192 -1.23 -25.12 0.47
N LEU A 193 -1.28 -23.92 1.07
CA LEU A 193 -2.54 -23.30 1.48
C LEU A 193 -3.43 -23.06 0.27
N PHE A 194 -2.88 -22.50 -0.81
CA PHE A 194 -3.62 -22.25 -2.05
C PHE A 194 -4.17 -23.54 -2.66
N GLN A 195 -3.39 -24.62 -2.68
CA GLN A 195 -3.86 -25.92 -3.18
C GLN A 195 -4.95 -26.55 -2.30
N THR A 196 -4.80 -26.49 -0.97
CA THR A 196 -5.74 -27.13 -0.03
C THR A 196 -7.07 -26.40 0.05
N TYR A 197 -7.04 -25.07 0.04
CA TYR A 197 -8.23 -24.23 0.27
C TYR A 197 -8.77 -23.57 -1.01
N SER A 198 -8.31 -23.99 -2.18
CA SER A 198 -8.84 -23.54 -3.47
C SER A 198 -10.34 -23.80 -3.55
N SER A 199 -11.11 -22.78 -3.93
CA SER A 199 -12.53 -22.93 -4.27
C SER A 199 -12.75 -23.23 -5.76
N ALA A 200 -11.69 -23.29 -6.57
CA ALA A 200 -11.78 -23.70 -7.96
C ALA A 200 -12.12 -25.20 -8.07
N PRO A 201 -12.90 -25.63 -9.08
CA PRO A 201 -13.11 -27.04 -9.37
C PRO A 201 -11.77 -27.76 -9.52
N LYS A 202 -11.60 -28.91 -8.87
CA LYS A 202 -10.46 -29.78 -9.14
C LYS A 202 -10.71 -30.44 -10.49
N GLU A 203 -9.86 -30.15 -11.47
CA GLU A 203 -9.77 -30.92 -12.73
C GLU A 203 -9.24 -32.33 -12.47
#